data_AF-A0A0D7CNV3-F1
#
_entry.id   AF-A0A0D7CNV3-F1
#
_cell.length_a   1.000
_cell.length_b   1.000
_cell.length_c   1.000
_cell.angle_alpha   90.00
_cell.angle_beta   90.00
_cell.angle_gamma   90.00
#
_symmetry.space_group_name_H-M   'P 1'
#
loop_
_entity.id
_entity.type
_entity.pdbx_description
1 polymer ?
#
loop_
_entity_poly.entity_id
_entity_poly.type
_entity_poly.pdbx_seq_one_letter_code
_entity_poly.pdbx_strand_id
1 'polypeptide(L)' 'MRERGHLRQEDMALLTGLSQAFLSMLESGQRRLTNIDRVIVLLDGLNAPADLTGPMLRPVPLAPTPPFQAVS' A
#
# COMPACT_ATOMS: atom_id res chain seq x y z
N MET A 1 -2.32 4.82 -15.13
CA MET A 1 -3.02 4.29 -13.93
C MET A 1 -4.31 5.04 -13.60
N ARG A 2 -4.41 6.37 -13.83
CA ARG A 2 -5.65 7.15 -13.67
C ARG A 2 -6.81 6.81 -14.62
N GLU A 3 -6.49 6.53 -15.88
CA GLU A 3 -7.51 6.21 -16.91
C GLU A 3 -8.19 4.85 -16.72
N ARG A 4 -7.66 3.98 -15.84
CA ARG A 4 -8.19 2.62 -15.64
C ARG A 4 -9.10 2.48 -14.42
N GLY A 5 -9.19 3.49 -13.54
CA GLY A 5 -9.83 3.34 -12.23
C GLY A 5 -10.88 4.37 -11.83
N HIS A 6 -11.14 5.43 -12.63
CA HIS A 6 -12.09 6.51 -12.31
C HIS A 6 -11.87 7.22 -10.94
N LEU A 7 -10.78 6.96 -10.22
CA LEU A 7 -10.45 7.60 -8.95
C LEU A 7 -9.90 9.01 -9.17
N ARG A 8 -10.53 10.01 -8.57
CA ARG A 8 -10.02 11.38 -8.58
C ARG A 8 -8.90 11.52 -7.54
N GLN A 9 -8.01 12.48 -7.73
CA GLN A 9 -6.88 12.70 -6.81
C GLN A 9 -7.33 13.12 -5.41
N GLU A 10 -8.47 13.81 -5.33
CA GLU A 10 -9.16 14.14 -4.09
C GLU A 10 -9.57 12.87 -3.32
N ASP A 11 -10.10 11.86 -4.01
CA ASP A 11 -10.44 10.57 -3.42
C ASP A 11 -9.18 9.84 -2.94
N MET A 12 -8.11 9.85 -3.72
CA MET A 12 -6.84 9.24 -3.31
C MET A 12 -6.24 9.94 -2.09
N ALA A 13 -6.36 11.26 -1.99
CA ALA A 13 -5.88 12.01 -0.83
C ALA A 13 -6.64 11.58 0.44
N LEU A 14 -7.96 11.40 0.34
CA LEU A 14 -8.79 10.89 1.43
C LEU A 14 -8.44 9.44 1.80
N LEU A 15 -8.28 8.56 0.80
CA LEU A 15 -8.03 7.14 1.01
C LEU A 15 -6.62 6.84 1.56
N THR A 16 -5.62 7.62 1.14
CA THR A 16 -4.22 7.40 1.52
C THR A 16 -3.77 8.29 2.66
N GLY A 17 -4.55 9.31 3.04
CA GLY A 17 -4.13 10.34 4.01
C GLY A 17 -2.95 11.20 3.54
N LEU A 18 -2.59 11.13 2.24
CA LEU A 18 -1.55 11.97 1.63
C LEU A 18 -2.16 13.26 1.09
N SER A 19 -1.41 14.36 1.15
CA SER A 19 -1.92 15.62 0.60
C SER A 19 -2.00 15.60 -0.92
N GLN A 20 -2.96 16.32 -1.49
CA GLN A 20 -3.12 16.42 -2.95
C GLN A 20 -1.84 16.96 -3.63
N ALA A 21 -1.18 17.95 -3.03
CA ALA A 21 0.10 18.47 -3.53
C ALA A 21 1.21 17.40 -3.51
N PHE A 22 1.25 16.54 -2.49
CA PHE A 22 2.19 15.43 -2.42
C PHE A 22 1.93 14.41 -3.52
N LEU A 23 0.67 14.01 -3.71
CA LEU A 23 0.27 13.10 -4.79
C LEU A 23 0.59 13.68 -6.17
N SER A 24 0.36 14.97 -6.38
CA SER A 24 0.70 15.67 -7.62
C SER A 24 2.19 15.61 -7.94
N MET A 25 3.06 15.88 -6.95
CA MET A 25 4.51 15.78 -7.11
C MET A 25 5.00 14.35 -7.35
N LEU A 26 4.31 13.34 -6.81
CA LEU A 26 4.59 11.94 -7.09
C LEU A 26 4.22 11.58 -8.54
N GLU A 27 3.02 11.96 -8.98
CA GLU A 27 2.50 11.69 -10.33
C GLU A 27 3.34 12.40 -11.41
N SER A 28 3.84 13.60 -11.14
CA SER A 28 4.70 14.36 -12.06
C SER A 28 6.17 13.90 -12.05
N GLY A 29 6.53 12.97 -11.16
CA GLY A 29 7.91 12.50 -10.98
C GLY A 29 8.85 13.52 -10.33
N GLN A 30 8.34 14.68 -9.90
CA GLN A 30 9.12 15.70 -9.18
C GLN A 30 9.60 15.22 -7.81
N ARG A 31 8.91 14.23 -7.23
CA ARG A 31 9.29 13.61 -5.95
C ARG A 31 9.29 12.10 -6.06
N ARG A 32 10.32 11.46 -5.49
CA ARG A 32 10.36 10.01 -5.28
C ARG A 32 9.83 9.65 -3.89
N LEU A 33 9.03 8.59 -3.81
CA LEU A 33 8.56 8.01 -2.56
C LEU A 33 9.62 7.06 -2.00
N THR A 34 10.52 7.57 -1.17
CA THR A 34 11.67 6.80 -0.63
C THR A 34 11.46 6.28 0.79
N ASN A 35 10.43 6.76 1.49
CA ASN A 35 10.09 6.31 2.83
C ASN A 35 9.12 5.12 2.73
N ILE A 36 9.53 3.97 3.29
CA ILE A 36 8.80 2.71 3.20
C ILE A 36 7.42 2.78 3.87
N ASP A 37 7.28 3.47 5.01
CA ASP A 37 5.98 3.64 5.68
C ASP A 37 5.00 4.40 4.80
N ARG A 38 5.47 5.42 4.09
CA ARG A 38 4.67 6.19 3.13
C ARG A 38 4.30 5.38 1.89
N VAL A 39 5.17 4.44 1.47
CA VAL A 39 4.86 3.48 0.41
C VAL A 39 3.74 2.54 0.85
N ILE A 40 3.81 1.99 2.06
CA ILE A 40 2.79 1.10 2.62
C ILE A 40 1.44 1.83 2.70
N VAL A 41 1.40 3.03 3.28
CA VAL A 41 0.18 3.85 3.40
C VAL A 41 -0.46 4.13 2.03
N LEU A 42 0.36 4.44 1.02
CA LEU A 42 -0.15 4.66 -0.34
C LEU A 42 -0.74 3.37 -0.93
N LEU A 43 -0.05 2.25 -0.81
CA LEU A 43 -0.48 0.96 -1.36
C LEU A 43 -1.74 0.43 -0.67
N ASP A 44 -1.84 0.63 0.64
CA ASP A 44 -3.03 0.27 1.43
C ASP A 44 -4.23 1.13 1.03
N GLY A 45 -4.05 2.46 0.92
CA GLY A 45 -5.12 3.36 0.47
C GLY A 45 -5.58 3.10 -0.97
N LEU A 46 -4.70 2.59 -1.83
CA LEU A 46 -5.04 2.17 -3.20
C LEU A 46 -5.63 0.77 -3.28
N ASN A 47 -5.76 0.07 -2.15
CA ASN A 47 -6.17 -1.33 -2.07
C ASN A 47 -5.35 -2.22 -3.04
N ALA A 48 -4.06 -1.91 -3.20
CA ALA A 48 -3.19 -2.63 -4.10
C ALA A 48 -3.06 -4.10 -3.65
N PRO A 49 -3.05 -5.09 -4.57
CA PRO A 49 -2.89 -6.49 -4.19
C PRO A 49 -1.49 -6.75 -3.61
N ALA A 50 -1.42 -7.59 -2.57
CA ALA A 50 -0.17 -7.90 -1.87
C ALA A 50 0.89 -8.50 -2.80
N ASP A 51 0.46 -9.24 -3.83
CA ASP A 51 1.30 -9.86 -4.86
C ASP A 51 2.14 -8.84 -5.64
N LEU A 52 1.68 -7.59 -5.72
CA LEU A 52 2.37 -6.49 -6.40
C LEU A 52 3.51 -5.90 -5.56
N THR A 53 3.46 -6.12 -4.25
CA THR A 53 4.32 -5.49 -3.24
C THR A 53 5.26 -6.50 -2.58
N GLY A 54 4.93 -7.79 -2.68
CA GLY A 54 5.66 -8.90 -2.09
C GLY A 54 5.69 -8.87 -0.55
N PRO A 55 6.29 -9.90 0.07
CA PRO A 55 6.38 -10.02 1.53
C PRO A 55 7.26 -8.93 2.18
N MET A 56 8.00 -8.14 1.40
CA MET A 56 8.87 -7.08 1.92
C MET A 56 8.11 -5.85 2.42
N LEU A 57 6.95 -5.55 1.83
CA LEU A 57 6.16 -4.37 2.17
C LEU A 57 4.93 -4.69 3.01
N ARG A 58 4.42 -5.93 2.93
CA ARG A 58 3.33 -6.40 3.78
C ARG A 58 3.76 -7.71 4.42
N PRO A 59 3.84 -7.79 5.76
CA PRO A 59 4.06 -9.06 6.41
C PRO A 59 2.92 -10.00 6.00
N VAL A 60 3.27 -11.11 5.37
CA VAL A 60 2.32 -12.21 5.17
C VAL A 60 1.79 -12.55 6.57
N PRO A 61 0.47 -12.55 6.79
CA PRO A 61 -0.08 -13.07 8.03
C PRO A 61 0.44 -14.49 8.16
N LEU A 62 1.39 -14.71 9.07
CA LEU A 62 1.82 -16.04 9.44
C LEU A 62 0.55 -16.73 9.92
N ALA A 63 0.02 -17.64 9.09
CA ALA A 63 -1.10 -18.47 9.50
C ALA A 63 -0.77 -19.03 10.89
N PRO A 64 -1.69 -18.97 11.85
CA PRO A 64 -1.41 -19.41 13.21
C PRO A 64 -0.87 -20.83 13.13
N THR A 65 0.37 -21.01 13.56
CA THR A 65 1.00 -22.33 13.62
C THR A 65 0.07 -23.20 14.47
N PRO A 66 -0.47 -24.31 13.93
CA PRO A 66 -1.31 -25.18 14.72
C PRO A 66 -0.48 -25.66 15.93
N PRO A 67 -1.08 -25.72 17.13
CA PRO A 67 -0.35 -26.16 18.31
C PRO A 67 0.22 -27.54 18.02
N PHE A 68 1.53 -27.72 18.24
CA PHE A 68 2.16 -29.02 18.25
C PHE A 68 1.40 -29.90 19.24
N GLN A 69 0.54 -30.78 18.74
CA GLN A 69 -0.12 -31.77 19.57
C GLN A 69 0.98 -32.70 20.07
N ALA A 70 1.34 -32.54 21.34
CA ALA A 70 2.16 -33.49 22.06
C ALA A 70 1.42 -34.82 22.08
N VAL A 71 1.89 -35.75 21.23
CA VAL A 71 1.44 -37.14 21.22
C VAL A 71 1.85 -37.74 22.57
N SER A 72 0.87 -38.18 23.37
CA SER A 72 1.08 -38.98 24.58
C SER A 72 1.04 -40.46 24.23
#